data_AF-A0A961NNH2-F1
#
_entry.id   AF-A0A961NNH2-F1
#
_cell.length_a   1.000
_cell.length_b   1.000
_cell.length_c   1.000
_cell.angle_alpha   90.00
_cell.angle_beta   90.00
_cell.angle_gamma   90.00
#
_symmetry.space_group_name_H-M   'P 1'
#
loop_
_entity.id
_entity.type
_entity.pdbx_description
1 polymer ?
#
loop_
_entity_poly.entity_id
_entity_poly.type
_entity_poly.pdbx_seq_one_letter_code
_entity_poly.pdbx_strand_id
1 'polypeptide(L)'
;MAVSKEQKQLFAVKIKPYKSTAEDLKKEISTMRAVARRNARIEPYFLFKIAVLGIQRANTLVLMSRLSQEIQNIKNDSYLNDARRELNSLIGDLMKVVGEDIDGTLTENQELLPLIAQVSWEQRLHLCQGFKESIQNVKNAMGESSKWRWSFPDMHMRLATL
;
A
#
# COMPACT_ATOMS: atom_id res chain seq x y z
N MET A 1 -31.37 -6.64 3.76
CA MET A 1 -31.85 -7.22 2.48
C MET A 1 -31.00 -8.45 2.17
N ALA A 2 -31.60 -9.58 1.83
CA ALA A 2 -30.86 -10.77 1.44
C ALA A 2 -30.28 -10.58 0.03
N VAL A 3 -28.98 -10.81 -0.14
CA VAL A 3 -28.31 -10.72 -1.46
C VAL A 3 -28.89 -11.77 -2.40
N SER A 4 -29.34 -11.37 -3.58
CA SER A 4 -29.96 -12.28 -4.55
C SER A 4 -28.93 -13.28 -5.10
N LYS A 5 -29.40 -14.43 -5.59
CA LYS A 5 -28.53 -15.45 -6.21
C LYS A 5 -27.79 -14.87 -7.43
N GLU A 6 -28.47 -14.00 -8.19
CA GLU A 6 -27.92 -13.31 -9.35
C GLU A 6 -26.82 -12.32 -8.96
N GLN A 7 -27.00 -11.51 -7.91
CA GLN A 7 -25.97 -10.60 -7.40
C GLN A 7 -24.72 -11.33 -6.93
N LYS A 8 -24.89 -12.49 -6.27
CA LYS A 8 -23.76 -13.34 -5.86
C LYS A 8 -22.99 -13.87 -7.07
N GLN A 9 -23.70 -14.34 -8.09
CA GLN A 9 -23.10 -14.88 -9.31
C GLN A 9 -22.40 -13.79 -10.13
N LEU A 10 -23.03 -12.63 -10.30
CA LEU A 10 -22.45 -11.48 -10.98
C LEU A 10 -21.17 -11.01 -10.29
N PHE A 11 -21.20 -10.87 -8.96
CA PHE A 11 -20.01 -10.51 -8.20
C PHE A 11 -18.89 -11.55 -8.35
N ALA A 12 -19.21 -12.85 -8.26
CA ALA A 12 -18.22 -13.92 -8.39
C ALA A 12 -17.49 -13.88 -9.74
N VAL A 13 -18.19 -13.55 -10.81
CA VAL A 13 -17.59 -13.39 -12.15
C VAL A 13 -16.74 -12.10 -12.20
N LYS A 14 -17.29 -10.97 -11.77
CA LYS A 14 -16.64 -9.65 -11.89
C LYS A 14 -15.42 -9.48 -10.99
N ILE A 15 -15.39 -10.13 -9.81
CA ILE A 15 -14.27 -10.01 -8.87
C ILE A 15 -13.06 -10.86 -9.27
N LYS A 16 -13.26 -11.88 -10.12
CA LYS A 16 -12.22 -12.83 -10.53
C LYS A 16 -10.93 -12.17 -11.08
N PRO A 17 -10.99 -11.22 -12.05
CA PRO A 17 -9.78 -10.57 -12.55
C PRO A 17 -9.04 -9.81 -11.44
N TYR A 18 -9.74 -9.04 -10.60
CA TYR A 18 -9.13 -8.30 -9.50
C TYR A 18 -8.46 -9.20 -8.47
N LYS A 19 -9.09 -10.34 -8.14
CA LYS A 19 -8.47 -11.36 -7.26
C LYS A 19 -7.20 -11.93 -7.87
N SER A 20 -7.19 -12.23 -9.17
CA SER A 20 -5.98 -12.70 -9.86
C SER A 20 -4.88 -11.65 -9.76
N THR A 21 -5.17 -10.39 -10.13
CA THR A 21 -4.22 -9.28 -10.06
C THR A 21 -3.66 -9.10 -8.65
N ALA A 22 -4.50 -9.14 -7.61
CA ALA A 22 -4.05 -8.99 -6.24
C ALA A 22 -3.13 -10.13 -5.78
N GLU A 23 -3.39 -11.37 -6.20
CA GLU A 23 -2.55 -12.53 -5.88
C GLU A 23 -1.25 -12.54 -6.70
N ASP A 24 -1.28 -12.11 -7.96
CA ASP A 24 -0.09 -12.02 -8.81
C ASP A 24 0.87 -10.94 -8.26
N LEU A 25 0.35 -9.76 -7.90
CA LEU A 25 1.11 -8.71 -7.22
C LEU A 25 1.69 -9.21 -5.89
N LYS A 26 0.93 -9.97 -5.10
CA LYS A 26 1.39 -10.55 -3.83
C LYS A 26 2.55 -11.52 -4.04
N LYS A 27 2.48 -12.38 -5.06
CA LYS A 27 3.56 -13.30 -5.41
C LYS A 27 4.80 -12.55 -5.86
N GLU A 28 4.64 -11.55 -6.72
CA GLU A 28 5.75 -10.72 -7.19
C GLU A 28 6.45 -10.01 -6.01
N ILE A 29 5.68 -9.37 -5.11
CA ILE A 29 6.20 -8.74 -3.89
C ILE A 29 6.99 -9.76 -3.05
N SER A 30 6.46 -10.97 -2.86
CA SER A 30 7.13 -12.02 -2.08
C SER A 30 8.47 -12.43 -2.73
N THR A 31 8.49 -12.64 -4.04
CA THR A 31 9.71 -12.98 -4.78
C THR A 31 10.73 -11.85 -4.70
N MET A 32 10.32 -10.61 -4.94
CA MET A 32 11.20 -9.43 -4.86
C MET A 32 11.77 -9.26 -3.44
N ARG A 33 10.95 -9.47 -2.41
CA ARG A 33 11.40 -9.39 -1.02
C ARG A 33 12.39 -10.51 -0.68
N ALA A 34 12.22 -11.71 -1.23
CA ALA A 34 13.19 -12.80 -1.07
C ALA A 34 14.53 -12.49 -1.74
N VAL A 35 14.52 -11.82 -2.90
CA VAL A 35 15.73 -11.36 -3.58
C VAL A 35 16.40 -10.22 -2.81
N ALA A 36 15.64 -9.24 -2.34
CA ALA A 36 16.14 -8.10 -1.57
C ALA A 36 16.94 -8.55 -0.34
N ARG A 37 16.40 -9.49 0.44
CA ARG A 37 17.05 -10.04 1.64
C ARG A 37 18.39 -10.75 1.38
N ARG A 38 18.67 -11.16 0.15
CA ARG A 38 19.92 -11.85 -0.21
C ARG A 38 21.06 -10.88 -0.49
N ASN A 39 20.78 -9.60 -0.71
CA ASN A 39 21.78 -8.61 -1.05
C ASN A 39 21.44 -7.23 -0.48
N ALA A 40 22.04 -6.92 0.68
CA ALA A 40 21.84 -5.67 1.40
C ALA A 40 22.17 -4.42 0.56
N ARG A 41 23.09 -4.52 -0.41
CA ARG A 41 23.48 -3.36 -1.25
C ARG A 41 22.36 -2.93 -2.20
N ILE A 42 21.58 -3.87 -2.71
CA ILE A 42 20.48 -3.59 -3.66
C ILE A 42 19.11 -3.57 -2.98
N GLU A 43 19.02 -4.03 -1.73
CA GLU A 43 17.79 -4.09 -0.94
C GLU A 43 17.00 -2.77 -0.97
N PRO A 44 17.59 -1.57 -0.74
CA PRO A 44 16.87 -0.30 -0.84
C PRO A 44 16.09 -0.13 -2.15
N TYR A 45 16.72 -0.42 -3.29
CA TYR A 45 16.08 -0.32 -4.60
C TYR A 45 14.89 -1.27 -4.73
N PHE A 46 15.02 -2.51 -4.24
CA PHE A 46 13.92 -3.46 -4.22
C PHE A 46 12.78 -3.02 -3.29
N LEU A 47 13.08 -2.39 -2.15
CA LEU A 47 12.05 -1.89 -1.24
C LEU A 47 11.21 -0.77 -1.88
N PHE A 48 11.82 0.12 -2.67
CA PHE A 48 11.08 1.11 -3.48
C PHE A 48 10.19 0.43 -4.54
N LYS A 49 10.71 -0.57 -5.25
CA LYS A 49 9.91 -1.34 -6.22
C LYS A 49 8.75 -2.09 -5.54
N ILE A 50 9.00 -2.70 -4.38
CA ILE A 50 7.99 -3.38 -3.56
C ILE A 50 6.91 -2.40 -3.10
N ALA A 51 7.28 -1.18 -2.73
CA ALA A 51 6.33 -0.13 -2.36
C ALA A 51 5.37 0.20 -3.52
N VAL A 52 5.89 0.35 -4.74
CA VAL A 52 5.06 0.59 -5.94
C VAL A 52 4.07 -0.55 -6.17
N LEU A 53 4.53 -1.81 -6.14
CA LEU A 53 3.68 -2.98 -6.33
C LEU A 53 2.64 -3.13 -5.21
N GLY A 54 3.04 -2.85 -3.98
CA GLY A 54 2.17 -2.94 -2.81
C GLY A 54 1.09 -1.85 -2.80
N ILE A 55 1.38 -0.63 -3.28
CA ILE A 55 0.38 0.42 -3.53
C ILE A 55 -0.65 -0.06 -4.55
N GLN A 56 -0.21 -0.63 -5.67
CA GLN A 56 -1.11 -1.18 -6.70
C GLN A 56 -2.01 -2.28 -6.13
N ARG A 57 -1.45 -3.15 -5.28
CA ARG A 57 -2.19 -4.22 -4.61
C ARG A 57 -3.21 -3.64 -3.62
N ALA A 58 -2.84 -2.66 -2.81
CA ALA A 58 -3.75 -1.99 -1.87
C ALA A 58 -4.92 -1.33 -2.61
N ASN A 59 -4.66 -0.64 -3.73
CA ASN A 59 -5.70 -0.05 -4.57
C ASN A 59 -6.62 -1.13 -5.16
N THR A 60 -6.07 -2.26 -5.61
CA THR A 60 -6.86 -3.39 -6.12
C THR A 60 -7.80 -3.96 -5.05
N LEU A 61 -7.33 -4.08 -3.81
CA LEU A 61 -8.17 -4.52 -2.68
C LEU A 61 -9.30 -3.54 -2.36
N VAL A 62 -9.04 -2.22 -2.45
CA VAL A 62 -10.09 -1.20 -2.32
C VAL A 62 -11.13 -1.35 -3.43
N LEU A 63 -10.71 -1.56 -4.68
CA LEU A 63 -11.62 -1.81 -5.81
C LEU A 63 -12.47 -3.05 -5.60
N MET A 64 -11.89 -4.14 -5.06
CA MET A 64 -12.65 -5.35 -4.72
C MET A 64 -13.73 -5.10 -3.66
N SER A 65 -13.44 -4.24 -2.67
CA SER A 65 -14.44 -3.84 -1.67
C SER A 65 -15.52 -2.93 -2.25
N ARG A 66 -15.16 -1.97 -3.11
CA ARG A 66 -16.13 -1.12 -3.84
C ARG A 66 -17.06 -1.95 -4.72
N LEU A 67 -16.51 -2.90 -5.47
CA LEU A 67 -17.31 -3.81 -6.31
C LEU A 67 -18.29 -4.65 -5.49
N SER A 68 -17.88 -5.08 -4.28
CA SER A 68 -18.76 -5.78 -3.33
C SER A 68 -19.90 -4.87 -2.87
N GLN A 69 -19.58 -3.62 -2.53
CA GLN A 69 -20.57 -2.63 -2.12
C GLN A 69 -21.55 -2.31 -3.25
N GLU A 70 -21.08 -2.13 -4.49
CA GLU A 70 -21.93 -1.79 -5.64
C GLU A 70 -22.88 -2.94 -6.05
N ILE A 71 -22.39 -4.18 -6.07
CA ILE A 71 -23.20 -5.32 -6.56
C ILE A 71 -24.06 -5.93 -5.45
N GLN A 72 -23.51 -6.04 -4.24
CA GLN A 72 -24.14 -6.78 -3.14
C GLN A 72 -24.65 -5.88 -2.03
N ASN A 73 -24.36 -4.57 -2.08
CA ASN A 73 -24.62 -3.63 -1.00
C ASN A 73 -23.95 -4.06 0.33
N ILE A 74 -22.81 -4.75 0.22
CA ILE A 74 -22.01 -5.23 1.35
C ILE A 74 -20.59 -4.68 1.22
N LYS A 75 -20.21 -3.88 2.21
CA LYS A 75 -18.84 -3.40 2.36
C LYS A 75 -17.97 -4.55 2.83
N ASN A 76 -16.88 -4.82 2.10
CA ASN A 76 -15.95 -5.86 2.50
C ASN A 76 -14.80 -5.25 3.33
N ASP A 77 -14.96 -5.26 4.66
CA ASP A 77 -13.95 -4.73 5.58
C ASP A 77 -12.66 -5.56 5.59
N SER A 78 -12.70 -6.85 5.22
CA SER A 78 -11.48 -7.67 5.16
C SER A 78 -10.50 -7.13 4.14
N TYR A 79 -10.95 -6.85 2.91
CA TYR A 79 -10.10 -6.28 1.87
C TYR A 79 -9.55 -4.90 2.25
N LEU A 80 -10.36 -4.07 2.90
CA LEU A 80 -9.92 -2.74 3.36
C LEU A 80 -8.89 -2.84 4.48
N ASN A 81 -9.07 -3.77 5.42
CA ASN A 81 -8.11 -4.02 6.49
C ASN A 81 -6.77 -4.51 5.95
N ASP A 82 -6.80 -5.39 4.94
CA ASP A 82 -5.59 -5.89 4.30
C ASP A 82 -4.89 -4.78 3.51
N ALA A 83 -5.63 -3.95 2.75
CA ALA A 83 -5.08 -2.79 2.05
C ALA A 83 -4.37 -1.81 3.01
N ARG A 84 -5.02 -1.50 4.14
CA ARG A 84 -4.46 -0.65 5.20
C ARG A 84 -3.16 -1.24 5.77
N ARG A 85 -3.17 -2.53 6.10
CA ARG A 85 -1.99 -3.23 6.64
C ARG A 85 -0.84 -3.25 5.64
N GLU A 86 -1.14 -3.48 4.37
CA GLU A 86 -0.16 -3.46 3.28
C GLU A 86 0.52 -2.08 3.23
N LEU A 87 -0.23 -0.98 3.10
CA LEU A 87 0.33 0.38 3.07
C LEU A 87 1.19 0.68 4.30
N ASN A 88 0.73 0.30 5.49
CA ASN A 88 1.48 0.53 6.73
C ASN A 88 2.83 -0.22 6.74
N SER A 89 2.84 -1.45 6.24
CA SER A 89 4.04 -2.27 6.15
C SER A 89 5.03 -1.70 5.14
N LEU A 90 4.56 -1.17 4.01
CA LEU A 90 5.43 -0.60 2.97
C LEU A 90 6.10 0.68 3.45
N ILE A 91 5.36 1.57 4.12
CA ILE A 91 5.92 2.78 4.74
C ILE A 91 7.01 2.37 5.75
N GLY A 92 6.74 1.37 6.60
CA GLY A 92 7.73 0.87 7.55
C GLY A 92 8.97 0.25 6.91
N ASP A 93 8.84 -0.38 5.75
CA ASP A 93 10.00 -0.90 5.03
C ASP A 93 10.85 0.23 4.44
N LEU A 94 10.24 1.30 3.93
CA LEU A 94 10.98 2.45 3.40
C LEU A 94 11.62 3.29 4.50
N MET A 95 10.98 3.43 5.68
CA MET A 95 11.57 4.12 6.84
C MET A 95 12.89 3.50 7.30
N LYS A 96 13.05 2.17 7.18
CA LYS A 96 14.34 1.52 7.44
C LYS A 96 15.46 1.96 6.51
N VAL A 97 15.12 2.52 5.35
CA VAL A 97 16.07 3.01 4.34
C VAL A 97 16.36 4.49 4.54
N VAL A 98 15.33 5.31 4.73
CA VAL A 98 15.45 6.78 4.78
C VAL A 98 15.62 7.35 6.18
N GLY A 99 15.38 6.54 7.22
CA GLY A 99 15.34 6.97 8.61
C GLY A 99 13.93 7.29 9.10
N GLU A 100 13.83 7.54 10.41
CA GLU A 100 12.56 7.88 11.08
C GLU A 100 12.61 9.28 11.73
N ASP A 101 13.75 9.96 11.64
CA ASP A 101 13.96 11.25 12.30
C ASP A 101 13.30 12.39 11.51
N ILE A 102 12.47 13.16 12.20
CA ILE A 102 11.73 14.31 11.65
C ILE A 102 12.32 15.63 12.20
N ASP A 103 12.92 15.58 13.39
CA ASP A 103 13.36 16.77 14.15
C ASP A 103 14.87 17.00 14.03
N GLY A 104 15.54 16.17 13.23
CA GLY A 104 16.96 16.27 12.91
C GLY A 104 17.36 17.47 12.05
N THR A 105 18.63 17.82 12.09
CA THR A 105 19.24 18.78 11.17
C THR A 105 19.27 18.24 9.74
N LEU A 106 19.36 19.14 8.74
CA LEU A 106 19.37 18.78 7.30
C LEU A 106 20.49 17.81 6.87
N THR A 107 21.49 17.58 7.72
CA THR A 107 22.64 16.73 7.45
C THR A 107 22.56 15.34 8.10
N GLU A 108 21.62 15.09 9.01
CA GLU A 108 21.60 13.85 9.80
C GLU A 108 21.30 12.59 8.98
N ASN A 109 20.57 12.73 7.87
CA ASN A 109 20.29 11.62 6.95
C ASN A 109 21.23 11.58 5.74
N GLN A 110 22.31 12.40 5.72
CA GLN A 110 23.23 12.49 4.60
C GLN A 110 23.88 11.14 4.26
N GLU A 111 24.14 10.30 5.25
CA GLU A 111 24.71 8.97 5.09
C GLU A 111 23.74 7.96 4.43
N LEU A 112 22.43 8.24 4.46
CA LEU A 112 21.39 7.39 3.88
C LEU A 112 21.10 7.75 2.42
N LEU A 113 21.41 8.98 1.99
CA LEU A 113 21.19 9.43 0.60
C LEU A 113 21.82 8.52 -0.47
N PRO A 114 23.04 7.96 -0.28
CA PRO A 114 23.63 7.02 -1.23
C PRO A 114 22.81 5.74 -1.44
N LEU A 115 22.05 5.29 -0.43
CA LEU A 115 21.24 4.06 -0.50
C LEU A 115 20.09 4.18 -1.52
N ILE A 116 19.63 5.41 -1.76
CA ILE A 116 18.51 5.72 -2.65
C ILE A 116 18.95 6.45 -3.92
N ALA A 117 20.24 6.62 -4.15
CA ALA A 117 20.79 7.38 -5.28
C ALA A 117 20.32 6.86 -6.66
N GLN A 118 19.95 5.59 -6.76
CA GLN A 118 19.41 4.98 -7.99
C GLN A 118 17.94 5.32 -8.27
N VAL A 119 17.22 5.82 -7.26
CA VAL A 119 15.83 6.28 -7.40
C VAL A 119 15.86 7.79 -7.61
N SER A 120 15.43 8.23 -8.80
CA SER A 120 15.37 9.66 -9.14
C SER A 120 14.40 10.42 -8.23
N TRP A 121 14.61 11.72 -8.08
CA TRP A 121 13.75 12.57 -7.26
C TRP A 121 12.28 12.54 -7.73
N GLU A 122 12.06 12.49 -9.05
CA GLU A 122 10.72 12.34 -9.64
C GLU A 122 10.03 11.04 -9.22
N GLN A 123 10.76 9.91 -9.25
CA GLN A 123 10.22 8.62 -8.81
C GLN A 123 9.88 8.63 -7.32
N ARG A 124 10.68 9.30 -6.49
CA ARG A 124 10.39 9.45 -5.04
C ARG A 124 9.14 10.29 -4.83
N LEU A 125 9.03 11.43 -5.51
CA LEU A 125 7.86 12.29 -5.43
C LEU A 125 6.59 11.56 -5.86
N HIS A 126 6.60 10.87 -7.00
CA HIS A 126 5.47 10.08 -7.47
C HIS A 126 5.10 8.95 -6.49
N LEU A 127 6.09 8.33 -5.85
CA LEU A 127 5.83 7.32 -4.83
C LEU A 127 5.11 7.92 -3.61
N CYS A 128 5.58 9.06 -3.10
CA CYS A 128 4.95 9.75 -1.98
C CYS A 128 3.52 10.21 -2.32
N GLN A 129 3.30 10.74 -3.52
CA GLN A 129 1.96 11.07 -4.03
C GLN A 129 1.07 9.84 -4.12
N GLY A 130 1.59 8.73 -4.67
CA GLY A 130 0.88 7.45 -4.75
C GLY A 130 0.45 6.92 -3.39
N PHE A 131 1.33 6.98 -2.37
CA PHE A 131 0.96 6.66 -1.00
C PHE A 131 -0.15 7.57 -0.48
N LYS A 132 -0.01 8.88 -0.64
CA LYS A 132 -1.00 9.86 -0.15
C LYS A 132 -2.39 9.58 -0.74
N GLU A 133 -2.48 9.36 -2.04
CA GLU A 133 -3.73 9.03 -2.73
C GLU A 133 -4.30 7.68 -2.27
N SER A 134 -3.47 6.65 -2.16
CA SER A 134 -3.90 5.33 -1.71
C SER A 134 -4.37 5.31 -0.25
N ILE A 135 -3.67 6.00 0.65
CA ILE A 135 -4.08 6.18 2.05
C ILE A 135 -5.45 6.86 2.11
N GLN A 136 -5.63 7.95 1.33
CA GLN A 136 -6.91 8.66 1.27
C GLN A 136 -8.04 7.78 0.71
N ASN A 137 -7.75 6.98 -0.33
CA ASN A 137 -8.71 6.05 -0.91
C ASN A 137 -9.15 4.97 0.08
N VAL A 138 -8.22 4.38 0.84
CA VAL A 138 -8.52 3.40 1.89
C VAL A 138 -9.32 4.05 3.01
N LYS A 139 -8.94 5.25 3.48
CA LYS A 139 -9.65 6.01 4.51
C LYS A 139 -11.10 6.28 4.11
N ASN A 140 -11.32 6.78 2.90
CA ASN A 140 -12.65 7.06 2.38
C ASN A 140 -13.49 5.79 2.26
N ALA A 141 -12.90 4.69 1.77
CA ALA A 141 -13.61 3.42 1.64
C ALA A 141 -13.97 2.77 2.99
N MET A 142 -13.14 2.97 4.02
CA MET A 142 -13.42 2.47 5.38
C MET A 142 -14.52 3.27 6.08
N GLY A 143 -14.55 4.59 5.87
CA GLY A 143 -15.49 5.52 6.51
C GLY A 143 -15.02 6.04 7.87
N GLU A 144 -15.62 7.16 8.30
CA GLU A 144 -15.21 7.91 9.51
C GLU A 144 -15.45 7.14 10.82
N SER A 145 -16.45 6.25 10.85
CA SER A 145 -16.75 5.39 12.00
C SER A 145 -15.81 4.20 12.14
N SER A 146 -14.80 4.08 11.26
CA SER A 146 -13.81 3.00 11.34
C SER A 146 -12.99 3.10 12.62
N LYS A 147 -12.84 1.97 13.33
CA LYS A 147 -11.96 1.84 14.49
C LYS A 147 -10.49 2.17 14.18
N TRP A 148 -10.12 2.17 12.90
CA TRP A 148 -8.76 2.46 12.42
C TRP A 148 -8.54 3.93 12.08
N ARG A 149 -9.45 4.83 12.42
CA ARG A 149 -9.35 6.27 12.10
C ARG A 149 -7.99 6.89 12.46
N TRP A 150 -7.39 6.47 13.58
CA TRP A 150 -6.12 6.97 14.08
C TRP A 150 -4.89 6.40 13.37
N SER A 151 -5.04 5.31 12.61
CA SER A 151 -3.93 4.76 11.83
C SER A 151 -3.58 5.60 10.60
N PHE A 152 -4.51 6.43 10.09
CA PHE A 152 -4.24 7.25 8.91
C PHE A 152 -3.39 8.48 9.21
N PRO A 153 -3.64 9.25 10.29
CA PRO A 153 -2.70 10.29 10.73
C PRO A 153 -1.28 9.75 10.97
N ASP A 154 -1.15 8.59 11.61
CA ASP A 154 0.15 7.93 11.82
C ASP A 154 0.86 7.62 10.50
N MET A 155 0.15 7.04 9.52
CA MET A 155 0.71 6.80 8.19
C MET A 155 1.15 8.09 7.50
N HIS A 156 0.39 9.19 7.63
CA HIS A 156 0.76 10.47 7.03
C HIS A 156 1.99 11.10 7.69
N MET A 157 2.10 11.00 9.02
CA MET A 157 3.30 11.45 9.74
C MET A 157 4.53 10.66 9.27
N ARG A 158 4.42 9.35 9.21
CA ARG A 158 5.50 8.45 8.76
C ARG A 158 5.80 8.56 7.26
N LEU A 159 4.89 9.11 6.47
CA LEU A 159 5.12 9.44 5.06
C LEU A 159 5.91 10.74 4.92
N ALA A 160 5.86 11.64 5.92
CA ALA A 160 6.60 12.91 5.87
C ALA A 160 8.11 12.73 6.05
N THR A 161 8.56 11.58 6.56
CA THR A 161 9.99 11.21 6.67
C THR A 161 10.57 10.64 5.37
N LEU A 162 9.74 10.38 4.36
CA LEU A 162 10.11 9.76 3.08
C LEU A 162 10.45 10.81 2.00
#